data_AF-A0AAU0V1W7-F1
#
_entry.id   AF-A0AAU0V1W7-F1
#
_cell.length_a   1.000
_cell.length_b   1.000
_cell.length_c   1.000
_cell.angle_alpha   90.00
_cell.angle_beta   90.00
_cell.angle_gamma   90.00
#
_symmetry.space_group_name_H-M   'P 1'
#
loop_
_entity.id
_entity.type
_entity.pdbx_description
1 polymer ?
#
loop_
_entity_poly.entity_id
_entity_poly.type
_entity_poly.pdbx_seq_one_letter_code
_entity_poly.pdbx_strand_id
1 'polypeptide(L)'
;MTRAASALWAHLGWRGLALAGPGAGWIVVGLGLILTDRPAVRQGAGPLIDLWCIEAWGGVWIGCGVLGLIAGVMRPGRDMWGFAAVAGPPAWWALSFGVAAVVGRYSPGWATVPVYAVIILELVIIAALTGGRRRICTCERGGHSGR
;
A
#
# COMPACT_ATOMS: atom_id res chain seq x y z
N MET A 1 -17.42 15.42 17.15
CA MET A 1 -16.87 14.50 16.11
C MET A 1 -16.48 15.22 14.83
N THR A 2 -17.33 16.10 14.29
CA THR A 2 -17.07 16.83 13.03
C THR A 2 -15.76 17.65 13.01
N ARG A 3 -15.42 18.36 14.11
CA ARG A 3 -14.17 19.14 14.20
C ARG A 3 -12.89 18.29 14.19
N ALA A 4 -12.91 17.12 14.85
CA ALA A 4 -11.76 16.21 14.88
C ALA A 4 -11.56 15.55 13.51
N ALA A 5 -12.65 15.14 12.86
CA ALA A 5 -12.61 14.60 11.50
C ALA A 5 -12.13 15.65 10.48
N SER A 6 -12.58 16.91 10.59
CA SER A 6 -12.11 17.98 9.70
C SER A 6 -10.64 18.34 9.93
N ALA A 7 -10.17 18.35 11.17
CA ALA A 7 -8.76 18.57 11.49
C ALA A 7 -7.88 17.43 10.97
N LEU A 8 -8.31 16.18 11.15
CA LEU A 8 -7.62 15.01 10.61
C LEU A 8 -7.57 15.04 9.08
N TRP A 9 -8.69 15.41 8.43
CA TRP A 9 -8.75 15.55 6.97
C TRP A 9 -7.83 16.65 6.45
N ALA A 10 -7.77 17.80 7.14
CA ALA A 10 -6.87 18.89 6.80
C ALA A 10 -5.39 18.48 6.87
N HIS A 11 -5.05 17.51 7.73
CA HIS A 11 -3.69 16.99 7.86
C HIS A 11 -3.36 15.85 6.88
N LEU A 12 -4.25 14.86 6.69
CA LEU A 12 -3.98 13.71 5.81
C LEU A 12 -4.19 14.05 4.32
N GLY A 13 -5.31 14.69 4.00
CA GLY A 13 -5.85 14.75 2.65
C GLY A 13 -5.97 13.36 1.98
N TRP A 14 -6.16 13.35 0.66
CA TRP A 14 -6.26 12.11 -0.12
C TRP A 14 -4.98 11.28 -0.12
N ARG A 15 -3.81 11.92 -0.13
CA ARG A 15 -2.52 11.23 -0.17
C ARG A 15 -2.24 10.51 1.15
N GLY A 16 -2.46 11.17 2.28
CA GLY A 16 -2.31 10.57 3.60
C GLY A 16 -3.33 9.45 3.83
N LEU A 17 -4.57 9.63 3.38
CA LEU A 17 -5.60 8.57 3.46
C LEU A 17 -5.22 7.33 2.64
N ALA A 18 -4.68 7.51 1.43
CA ALA A 18 -4.25 6.42 0.56
C ALA A 18 -3.09 5.60 1.13
N LEU A 19 -2.32 6.15 2.08
CA LEU A 19 -1.27 5.44 2.79
C LEU A 19 -1.76 4.86 4.11
N ALA A 20 -2.41 5.68 4.94
CA ALA A 20 -2.83 5.29 6.27
C ALA A 20 -4.00 4.28 6.26
N GLY A 21 -4.95 4.43 5.32
CA GLY A 21 -6.10 3.54 5.20
C GLY A 21 -5.68 2.10 4.87
N PRO A 22 -5.04 1.86 3.72
CA PRO A 22 -4.47 0.55 3.38
C PRO A 22 -3.45 0.07 4.42
N GLY A 23 -2.62 0.96 4.97
CA GLY A 23 -1.67 0.63 6.03
C GLY A 23 -2.33 0.03 7.27
N ALA A 24 -3.42 0.61 7.75
CA ALA A 24 -4.24 0.04 8.83
C ALA A 24 -4.81 -1.33 8.44
N GLY A 25 -5.31 -1.45 7.20
CA GLY A 25 -5.81 -2.72 6.66
C GLY A 25 -4.74 -3.82 6.66
N TRP A 26 -3.50 -3.49 6.29
CA TRP A 26 -2.37 -4.44 6.27
C TRP A 26 -1.98 -4.95 7.64
N ILE A 27 -2.10 -4.13 8.69
CA ILE A 27 -1.92 -4.60 10.07
C ILE A 27 -2.97 -5.66 10.41
N VAL A 28 -4.24 -5.42 10.06
CA VAL A 28 -5.32 -6.38 10.29
C VAL A 28 -5.12 -7.66 9.47
N VAL A 29 -4.70 -7.55 8.21
CA VAL A 29 -4.36 -8.72 7.38
C VAL A 29 -3.23 -9.52 8.01
N GLY A 30 -2.13 -8.88 8.40
CA GLY A 30 -0.99 -9.55 9.01
C GLY A 30 -1.32 -10.22 10.34
N LEU A 31 -2.10 -9.56 11.20
CA LEU A 31 -2.66 -10.19 12.41
C LEU A 31 -3.52 -11.41 12.05
N GLY A 32 -4.36 -11.29 11.02
CA GLY A 32 -5.18 -12.40 10.53
C GLY A 32 -4.37 -13.58 9.98
N LEU A 33 -3.17 -13.34 9.44
CA LEU A 33 -2.25 -14.41 9.01
C LEU A 33 -1.60 -15.13 10.19
N ILE A 34 -1.36 -14.42 11.30
CA ILE A 34 -0.74 -14.97 12.51
C ILE A 34 -1.77 -15.72 13.36
N LEU A 35 -2.97 -15.16 13.50
CA LEU A 35 -3.96 -15.60 14.48
C LEU A 35 -5.00 -16.58 13.93
N THR A 36 -5.10 -16.72 12.61
CA THR A 36 -6.17 -17.52 11.99
C THR A 36 -5.59 -18.47 10.96
N ASP A 37 -5.98 -19.73 11.04
CA ASP A 37 -5.64 -20.68 9.98
C ASP A 37 -6.52 -20.43 8.74
N ARG A 38 -5.86 -20.25 7.59
CA ARG A 38 -6.50 -19.88 6.32
C ARG A 38 -5.98 -20.79 5.22
N PRO A 39 -6.56 -21.99 5.04
CA PRO A 39 -6.03 -23.00 4.13
C PRO A 39 -5.94 -22.52 2.67
N ALA A 40 -6.94 -21.76 2.19
CA ALA A 40 -6.90 -21.17 0.84
C ALA A 40 -5.75 -20.16 0.67
N VAL A 41 -5.46 -19.37 1.70
CA VAL A 41 -4.33 -18.42 1.67
C VAL A 41 -3.01 -19.18 1.67
N ARG A 42 -2.87 -20.25 2.47
CA ARG A 42 -1.66 -21.09 2.45
C ARG A 42 -1.42 -21.74 1.09
N GLN A 43 -2.48 -22.19 0.41
CA GLN A 43 -2.36 -22.77 -0.93
C GLN A 43 -1.92 -21.75 -1.97
N GLY A 44 -2.54 -20.57 -2.01
CA GLY A 44 -2.17 -19.51 -2.97
C GLY A 44 -0.82 -18.84 -2.66
N ALA A 45 -0.51 -18.63 -1.38
CA ALA A 45 0.75 -18.07 -0.92
C ALA A 45 1.87 -19.12 -0.77
N GLY A 46 1.61 -20.39 -1.12
CA GLY A 46 2.55 -21.51 -0.97
C GLY A 46 3.97 -21.20 -1.46
N PRO A 47 4.17 -20.67 -2.68
CA PRO A 47 5.50 -20.28 -3.16
C PRO A 47 6.29 -19.33 -2.25
N LEU A 48 5.63 -18.41 -1.53
CA LEU A 48 6.29 -17.54 -0.56
C LEU A 48 6.47 -18.22 0.80
N ILE A 49 5.51 -19.06 1.20
CA ILE A 49 5.57 -19.78 2.47
C ILE A 49 6.69 -20.84 2.46
N ASP A 50 7.00 -21.38 1.28
CA ASP A 50 8.16 -22.26 1.07
C ASP A 50 9.50 -21.54 1.41
N LEU A 51 9.54 -20.20 1.40
CA LEU A 51 10.71 -19.41 1.77
C LEU A 51 10.76 -19.11 3.28
N TRP A 52 9.63 -18.64 3.85
CA TRP A 52 9.48 -18.29 5.28
C TRP A 52 8.10 -18.67 5.78
N CYS A 53 7.96 -18.94 7.08
CA CYS A 53 6.67 -19.28 7.67
C CYS A 53 5.61 -18.16 7.52
N ILE A 54 4.33 -18.55 7.57
CA ILE A 54 3.21 -17.62 7.37
C ILE A 54 3.19 -16.50 8.43
N GLU A 55 3.69 -16.78 9.63
CA GLU A 55 3.77 -15.83 10.74
C GLU A 55 4.81 -14.74 10.46
N ALA A 56 5.97 -15.11 9.90
CA ALA A 56 7.00 -14.15 9.48
C ALA A 56 6.46 -13.22 8.39
N TRP A 57 5.74 -13.79 7.43
CA TRP A 57 5.00 -13.04 6.42
C TRP A 57 3.92 -12.14 7.02
N GLY A 58 3.17 -12.61 8.03
CA GLY A 58 2.26 -11.77 8.80
C GLY A 58 2.96 -10.57 9.43
N GLY A 59 4.17 -10.75 9.95
CA GLY A 59 5.06 -9.68 10.40
C GLY A 59 5.41 -8.68 9.30
N VAL A 60 5.69 -9.15 8.07
CA VAL A 60 5.94 -8.27 6.91
C VAL A 60 4.72 -7.40 6.61
N TRP A 61 3.51 -7.97 6.58
CA TRP A 61 2.26 -7.22 6.38
C TRP A 61 2.07 -6.13 7.45
N ILE A 62 2.30 -6.47 8.72
CA ILE A 62 2.21 -5.52 9.83
C ILE A 62 3.27 -4.42 9.68
N GLY A 63 4.52 -4.78 9.41
CA GLY A 63 5.62 -3.82 9.25
C GLY A 63 5.32 -2.83 8.12
N CYS A 64 4.93 -3.33 6.95
CA CYS A 64 4.49 -2.51 5.81
C CYS A 64 3.27 -1.63 6.17
N GLY A 65 2.33 -2.16 6.95
CA GLY A 65 1.17 -1.41 7.40
C GLY A 65 1.52 -0.24 8.34
N VAL A 66 2.40 -0.48 9.30
CA VAL A 66 2.94 0.56 10.20
C VAL A 66 3.70 1.62 9.42
N LEU A 67 4.53 1.21 8.46
CA LEU A 67 5.22 2.11 7.55
C LEU A 67 4.24 2.97 6.74
N GLY A 68 3.13 2.40 6.26
CA GLY A 68 2.04 3.12 5.60
C GLY A 68 1.35 4.14 6.51
N LEU A 69 1.09 3.79 7.77
CA LEU A 69 0.52 4.72 8.77
C LEU A 69 1.46 5.89 9.04
N ILE A 70 2.75 5.62 9.25
CA ILE A 70 3.77 6.65 9.51
C ILE A 70 3.86 7.57 8.29
N ALA A 71 3.98 7.02 7.08
CA ALA A 71 4.08 7.79 5.86
C ALA A 71 2.80 8.62 5.59
N GLY A 72 1.62 8.11 5.95
CA GLY A 72 0.34 8.79 5.75
C GLY A 72 0.18 10.09 6.56
N VAL A 73 0.93 10.26 7.65
CA VAL A 73 0.97 11.52 8.43
C VAL A 73 2.15 12.42 8.06
N MET A 74 3.02 11.97 7.14
CA MET A 74 4.17 12.76 6.70
C MET A 74 3.81 13.77 5.62
N ARG A 75 4.68 14.78 5.45
CA ARG A 75 4.52 15.78 4.40
C ARG A 75 4.67 15.14 3.01
N PRO A 76 3.82 15.49 2.03
CA PRO A 76 3.92 15.00 0.66
C PRO A 76 5.32 15.20 0.06
N GLY A 77 5.87 14.13 -0.51
CA GLY A 77 7.20 14.08 -1.12
C GLY A 77 8.29 13.46 -0.23
N ARG A 78 8.02 13.23 1.06
CA ARG A 78 8.90 12.44 1.97
C ARG A 78 8.34 11.05 2.29
N ASP A 79 7.28 10.66 1.62
CA ASP A 79 6.41 9.52 1.89
C ASP A 79 6.39 8.50 0.73
N MET A 80 7.26 8.65 -0.28
CA MET A 80 7.35 7.74 -1.42
C MET A 80 7.71 6.31 -1.00
N TRP A 81 8.53 6.15 0.03
CA TRP A 81 8.81 4.84 0.62
C TRP A 81 7.57 4.21 1.27
N GLY A 82 6.62 5.03 1.74
CA GLY A 82 5.33 4.56 2.25
C GLY A 82 4.48 3.92 1.16
N PHE A 83 4.45 4.52 -0.04
CA PHE A 83 3.77 3.91 -1.19
C PHE A 83 4.39 2.57 -1.58
N ALA A 84 5.73 2.48 -1.59
CA ALA A 84 6.43 1.23 -1.81
C ALA A 84 6.13 0.18 -0.73
N ALA A 85 6.11 0.60 0.54
CA ALA A 85 5.80 -0.28 1.67
C ALA A 85 4.36 -0.82 1.58
N VAL A 86 3.39 0.03 1.26
CA VAL A 86 1.98 -0.38 1.13
C VAL A 86 1.74 -1.23 -0.11
N ALA A 87 2.47 -1.01 -1.21
CA ALA A 87 2.36 -1.81 -2.43
C ALA A 87 3.12 -3.15 -2.36
N GLY A 88 4.10 -3.29 -1.46
CA GLY A 88 4.93 -4.48 -1.35
C GLY A 88 4.14 -5.77 -1.08
N PRO A 89 3.37 -5.87 0.02
CA PRO A 89 2.61 -7.06 0.33
C PRO A 89 1.65 -7.53 -0.78
N PRO A 90 0.79 -6.68 -1.39
CA PRO A 90 -0.06 -7.13 -2.48
C PRO A 90 0.74 -7.52 -3.73
N ALA A 91 1.90 -6.91 -4.00
CA ALA A 91 2.73 -7.30 -5.14
C ALA A 91 3.29 -8.72 -4.97
N TRP A 92 3.84 -9.03 -3.79
CA TRP A 92 4.34 -10.36 -3.50
C TRP A 92 3.22 -11.41 -3.52
N TRP A 93 2.05 -11.09 -2.96
CA TRP A 93 0.91 -12.00 -2.96
C TRP A 93 0.37 -12.23 -4.37
N ALA A 94 0.27 -11.19 -5.21
CA ALA A 94 -0.12 -11.32 -6.61
C ALA A 94 0.80 -12.29 -7.35
N LEU A 95 2.13 -12.14 -7.18
CA LEU A 95 3.11 -13.03 -7.80
C LEU A 95 2.95 -14.46 -7.30
N SER A 96 2.83 -14.66 -5.98
CA SER A 96 2.68 -15.99 -5.41
C SER A 96 1.42 -16.71 -5.91
N PHE A 97 0.28 -16.03 -5.89
CA PHE A 97 -0.99 -16.59 -6.35
C PHE A 97 -0.98 -16.87 -7.85
N GLY A 98 -0.33 -16.01 -8.63
CA GLY A 98 -0.11 -16.23 -10.06
C GLY A 98 0.74 -17.47 -10.33
N VAL A 99 1.87 -17.62 -9.64
CA VAL A 99 2.73 -18.80 -9.75
C VAL A 99 1.98 -20.06 -9.31
N ALA A 100 1.26 -20.01 -8.19
CA ALA A 100 0.48 -21.15 -7.71
C ALA A 100 -0.62 -21.57 -8.69
N ALA A 101 -1.24 -20.63 -9.40
CA ALA A 101 -2.21 -20.92 -10.45
C ALA A 101 -1.54 -21.55 -11.68
N VAL A 102 -0.43 -20.99 -12.15
CA VAL A 102 0.32 -21.50 -13.33
C VAL A 102 0.85 -22.92 -13.11
N VAL A 103 1.36 -23.23 -11.91
CA VAL A 103 1.90 -24.55 -11.55
C VAL A 103 0.79 -25.54 -11.15
N GLY A 104 -0.48 -25.11 -11.12
CA GLY A 104 -1.62 -25.96 -10.79
C GLY A 104 -1.77 -26.29 -9.30
N ARG A 105 -1.00 -25.65 -8.41
CA ARG A 105 -1.11 -25.82 -6.94
C ARG A 105 -2.39 -25.19 -6.39
N TYR A 106 -2.83 -24.08 -6.97
CA TYR A 106 -4.04 -23.38 -6.56
C TYR A 106 -4.71 -22.68 -7.75
N SER A 107 -5.59 -23.41 -8.44
CA SER A 107 -6.27 -22.91 -9.65
C SER A 107 -7.03 -21.59 -9.41
N PRO A 108 -7.80 -21.38 -8.32
CA PRO A 108 -8.48 -20.10 -8.09
C PRO A 108 -7.56 -18.88 -7.93
N GLY A 109 -6.25 -19.09 -7.78
CA GLY A 109 -5.29 -18.00 -7.57
C GLY A 109 -5.22 -16.99 -8.71
N TRP A 110 -5.56 -17.38 -9.94
CA TRP A 110 -5.59 -16.46 -11.09
C TRP A 110 -6.55 -15.28 -10.87
N ALA A 111 -7.65 -15.50 -10.14
CA ALA A 111 -8.65 -14.47 -9.86
C ALA A 111 -8.17 -13.47 -8.78
N THR A 112 -7.21 -13.86 -7.94
CA THR A 112 -6.64 -13.01 -6.89
C THR A 112 -5.61 -12.02 -7.44
N VAL A 113 -4.89 -12.39 -8.49
CA VAL A 113 -3.90 -11.52 -9.16
C VAL A 113 -4.46 -10.15 -9.56
N PRO A 114 -5.58 -10.05 -10.32
CA PRO A 114 -6.10 -8.74 -10.72
C PRO A 114 -6.57 -7.89 -9.54
N VAL A 115 -7.06 -8.50 -8.45
CA VAL A 115 -7.48 -7.76 -7.25
C VAL A 115 -6.29 -7.01 -6.64
N TYR A 116 -5.15 -7.67 -6.48
CA TYR A 116 -3.95 -7.03 -5.97
C TYR A 116 -3.34 -6.04 -6.97
N ALA A 117 -3.41 -6.34 -8.27
CA ALA A 117 -2.95 -5.42 -9.31
C ALA A 117 -3.70 -4.09 -9.29
N VAL A 118 -5.03 -4.11 -9.09
CA VAL A 118 -5.85 -2.89 -8.96
C VAL A 118 -5.42 -2.06 -7.75
N ILE A 119 -5.18 -2.68 -6.58
CA ILE A 119 -4.70 -1.96 -5.39
C ILE A 119 -3.37 -1.26 -5.66
N ILE A 120 -2.42 -1.96 -6.31
CA ILE A 120 -1.12 -1.38 -6.66
C ILE A 120 -1.30 -0.24 -7.67
N LEU A 121 -2.16 -0.41 -8.68
CA LEU A 121 -2.45 0.59 -9.69
C LEU A 121 -3.03 1.86 -9.06
N GLU A 122 -4.00 1.74 -8.14
CA GLU A 122 -4.58 2.88 -7.41
C GLU A 122 -3.51 3.63 -6.61
N LEU A 123 -2.64 2.90 -5.90
CA LEU A 123 -1.53 3.51 -5.17
C LEU A 123 -0.57 4.26 -6.11
N VAL A 124 -0.26 3.70 -7.27
CA VAL A 124 0.58 4.35 -8.29
C VAL A 124 -0.08 5.61 -8.85
N ILE A 125 -1.37 5.55 -9.19
CA ILE A 125 -2.14 6.69 -9.68
C ILE A 125 -2.14 7.82 -8.64
N ILE A 126 -2.44 7.49 -7.38
CA ILE A 126 -2.45 8.48 -6.30
C ILE A 126 -1.05 9.04 -6.10
N ALA A 127 -0.01 8.20 -6.09
CA ALA A 127 1.38 8.63 -5.95
C ALA A 127 1.78 9.61 -7.07
N ALA A 128 1.38 9.33 -8.33
CA ALA A 128 1.67 10.16 -9.49
C ALA A 128 0.90 11.50 -9.46
N LEU A 129 -0.42 11.46 -9.24
CA LEU A 129 -1.27 12.66 -9.22
C LEU A 129 -0.91 13.60 -8.06
N THR A 130 -0.54 13.05 -6.91
CA THR A 130 -0.25 13.85 -5.71
C THR A 130 1.24 14.18 -5.55
N GLY A 131 2.13 13.47 -6.26
CA GLY A 131 3.58 13.74 -6.29
C GLY A 131 3.97 14.96 -7.13
N GLY A 132 3.17 15.33 -8.14
CA GLY A 132 3.46 16.44 -9.07
C GLY A 132 3.23 17.86 -8.54
N ARG A 133 2.52 18.02 -7.41
CA ARG A 133 2.05 19.34 -6.92
C ARG A 133 3.16 20.31 -6.47
N ARG A 134 4.43 19.89 -6.47
CA ARG A 134 5.59 20.77 -6.21
C ARG A 134 6.20 21.43 -7.44
N ARG A 135 5.88 21.02 -8.67
CA ARG A 135 6.50 21.62 -9.88
C ARG A 135 5.79 22.87 -10.42
N ILE A 136 4.60 23.20 -9.93
CA ILE A 136 3.77 24.28 -10.53
C ILE A 136 4.01 25.65 -9.87
N CYS A 137 4.60 25.72 -8.66
CA CYS A 137 4.80 26.99 -7.95
C CYS A 137 6.20 27.63 -8.15
N THR A 138 6.86 27.44 -9.29
CA THR A 138 8.22 27.99 -9.51
C THR A 138 8.34 29.05 -10.61
N CYS A 139 7.26 29.44 -11.30
CA CYS A 139 7.36 30.46 -12.36
C CYS A 139 6.15 31.41 -12.38
N GLU A 140 6.02 32.33 -11.43
CA GLU A 140 5.22 33.56 -11.64
C GLU A 140 5.49 34.71 -10.64
N ARG A 141 6.69 34.76 -10.05
CA ARG A 141 7.16 35.92 -9.26
C ARG A 141 8.56 36.32 -9.69
N GLY A 142 8.64 37.02 -10.82
CA GLY A 142 9.91 37.55 -11.32
C GLY A 142 9.82 38.55 -12.48
N GLY A 143 8.64 39.13 -12.74
CA GLY A 143 8.40 40.00 -13.90
C GLY A 143 8.01 41.43 -13.57
N HIS A 144 8.40 41.99 -12.42
CA HIS A 144 8.22 43.41 -12.13
C HIS A 144 9.49 44.01 -11.49
N SER A 145 10.44 44.37 -12.35
CA SER A 145 11.33 45.52 -12.19
C SER A 145 11.58 46.02 -13.62
N GLY A 146 11.13 47.19 -14.06
CA GLY A 146 11.25 48.46 -13.39
C GLY A 146 12.53 49.14 -13.85
N ARG A 147 12.54 49.63 -15.09
CA ARG A 147 13.12 50.89 -15.58
C ARG A 147 12.94 50.99 -17.09
#